data_AF-A0A535AST2-F1
#
_entry.id   AF-A0A535AST2-F1
#
_cell.length_a   1.000
_cell.length_b   1.000
_cell.length_c   1.000
_cell.angle_alpha   90.00
_cell.angle_beta   90.00
_cell.angle_gamma   90.00
#
_symmetry.space_group_name_H-M   'P 1'
#
loop_
_entity.id
_entity.type
_entity.pdbx_description
1 polymer ?
#
loop_
_entity_poly.entity_id
_entity_poly.type
_entity_poly.pdbx_seq_one_letter_code
_entity_poly.pdbx_strand_id
1 'polypeptide(L)'
;MLLKLLTLPISAPIAGIRYCLEKVAEVAEREMWDDEPVREQLILVNEAFEEGRLSETEFREREAELLARLREIKERRRTRAAQESAGAAVDERRRVVIDIPEELE
;
A
#
# COMPACT_ATOMS: atom_id res chain seq x y z
N MET A 1 -34.57 5.82 -3.94
CA MET A 1 -33.97 4.48 -4.14
C MET A 1 -34.38 3.91 -5.51
N LEU A 2 -33.98 4.54 -6.63
CA LEU A 2 -34.34 4.05 -7.98
C LEU A 2 -33.26 4.36 -9.04
N LEU A 3 -32.55 5.48 -8.91
CA LEU A 3 -31.40 5.83 -9.74
C LEU A 3 -30.17 4.93 -9.53
N LYS A 4 -30.07 4.26 -8.36
CA LYS A 4 -29.00 3.29 -8.03
C LYS A 4 -29.03 2.01 -8.89
N LEU A 5 -30.17 1.72 -9.52
CA LEU A 5 -30.31 0.53 -10.39
C LEU A 5 -29.90 0.81 -11.84
N LEU A 6 -29.88 2.07 -12.26
CA LEU A 6 -29.54 2.46 -13.63
C LEU A 6 -28.02 2.52 -13.86
N THR A 7 -27.22 2.78 -12.82
CA THR A 7 -25.76 2.76 -12.89
C THR A 7 -25.15 1.38 -12.66
N LEU A 8 -25.96 0.40 -12.22
CA LEU A 8 -25.52 -0.92 -11.77
C LEU A 8 -24.61 -1.70 -12.73
N PRO A 9 -24.80 -1.69 -14.08
CA PRO A 9 -23.86 -2.41 -14.96
C PRO A 9 -22.44 -1.80 -14.96
N ILE A 10 -22.27 -0.56 -14.50
CA ILE A 10 -20.98 0.17 -14.47
C ILE A 10 -20.47 0.41 -13.04
N SER A 11 -21.37 0.58 -12.06
CA SER A 11 -21.01 0.82 -10.65
C SER A 11 -20.80 -0.47 -9.83
N ALA A 12 -21.24 -1.64 -10.30
CA ALA A 12 -21.00 -2.91 -9.62
C ALA A 12 -19.51 -3.36 -9.61
N PRO A 13 -18.73 -3.24 -10.70
CA PRO A 13 -17.29 -3.54 -10.67
C PRO A 13 -16.51 -2.64 -9.70
N ILE A 14 -16.87 -1.35 -9.63
CA ILE A 14 -16.18 -0.35 -8.79
C ILE A 14 -16.48 -0.58 -7.31
N ALA A 15 -17.74 -0.89 -6.97
CA ALA A 15 -18.11 -1.27 -5.60
C ALA A 15 -17.45 -2.59 -5.16
N GLY A 16 -17.26 -3.55 -6.07
CA GLY A 16 -16.55 -4.80 -5.79
C GLY A 16 -15.07 -4.61 -5.46
N ILE A 17 -14.39 -3.67 -6.12
CA ILE A 17 -12.98 -3.36 -5.83
C ILE A 17 -12.84 -2.70 -4.45
N ARG A 18 -13.76 -1.80 -4.07
CA ARG A 18 -13.78 -1.18 -2.74
C ARG A 18 -13.96 -2.20 -1.62
N TYR A 19 -14.90 -3.15 -1.77
CA TYR A 19 -15.11 -4.23 -0.80
C TYR A 19 -13.87 -5.11 -0.61
N CYS A 20 -13.14 -5.41 -1.69
CA CYS A 20 -11.88 -6.13 -1.61
C CYS A 20 -10.77 -5.32 -0.90
N LEU A 21 -10.71 -4.00 -1.13
CA LEU A 21 -9.74 -3.12 -0.48
C LEU A 21 -10.00 -2.98 1.03
N GLU A 22 -11.27 -2.84 1.44
CA GLU A 22 -11.68 -2.82 2.85
C GLU A 22 -11.33 -4.15 3.54
N LYS A 23 -11.62 -5.30 2.90
CA LYS A 23 -11.29 -6.61 3.47
C LYS A 23 -9.81 -6.92 3.54
N VAL A 24 -9.00 -6.37 2.64
CA VAL A 24 -7.53 -6.47 2.70
C VAL A 24 -6.97 -5.56 3.79
N ALA A 25 -7.56 -4.38 4.01
CA ALA A 25 -7.17 -3.48 5.09
C ALA A 25 -7.47 -4.04 6.49
N GLU A 26 -8.62 -4.71 6.66
CA GLU A 26 -9.02 -5.33 7.94
C GLU A 26 -8.11 -6.49 8.37
N VAL A 27 -7.44 -7.16 7.43
CA VAL A 27 -6.50 -8.28 7.72
C VAL A 27 -5.05 -7.79 7.90
N ALA A 28 -4.75 -6.54 7.55
CA ALA A 28 -3.39 -6.00 7.51
C ALA A 28 -2.93 -5.27 8.79
N GLU A 29 -3.77 -5.20 9.84
CA GLU A 29 -3.46 -4.50 11.12
C GLU A 29 -2.19 -4.96 11.84
N ARG A 30 -1.54 -6.07 11.44
CA ARG A 30 -0.34 -6.57 12.11
C ARG A 30 0.99 -5.92 11.66
N GLU A 31 1.04 -5.14 10.59
CA GLU A 31 2.31 -4.65 9.99
C GLU A 31 2.27 -3.17 9.49
N MET A 32 1.30 -2.35 9.92
CA MET A 32 0.76 -1.24 9.09
C MET A 32 1.19 0.20 9.43
N TRP A 33 2.37 0.42 10.03
CA TRP A 33 2.67 1.73 10.63
C TRP A 33 3.06 2.87 9.65
N ASP A 34 3.36 2.61 8.37
CA ASP A 34 3.86 3.64 7.42
C ASP A 34 2.84 4.17 6.40
N ASP A 35 1.78 3.42 6.07
CA ASP A 35 0.77 3.82 5.07
C ASP A 35 -0.61 4.14 5.67
N GLU A 36 -0.79 3.90 6.97
CA GLU A 36 -1.99 4.23 7.77
C GLU A 36 -2.50 5.67 7.52
N PRO A 37 -1.66 6.73 7.58
CA PRO A 37 -2.18 8.10 7.51
C PRO A 37 -2.72 8.46 6.13
N VAL A 38 -2.19 7.85 5.06
CA VAL A 38 -2.65 8.09 3.69
C VAL A 38 -3.94 7.31 3.41
N ARG A 39 -4.07 6.10 3.98
CA ARG A 39 -5.32 5.33 3.96
C ARG A 39 -6.45 6.03 4.70
N GLU A 40 -6.17 6.58 5.88
CA GLU A 40 -7.16 7.32 6.67
C GLU A 40 -7.67 8.56 5.92
N GLN A 41 -6.77 9.30 5.26
CA GLN A 41 -7.16 10.40 4.38
C GLN A 41 -8.05 9.95 3.21
N LEU A 42 -7.80 8.75 2.65
CA LEU A 42 -8.64 8.19 1.59
C LEU A 42 -10.06 7.91 2.08
N ILE A 43 -10.20 7.43 3.32
CA ILE A 43 -11.50 7.18 3.98
C ILE A 43 -12.25 8.51 4.14
N LEU A 44 -11.60 9.54 4.68
CA LEU A 44 -12.21 10.86 4.88
C LEU A 44 -12.66 11.51 3.57
N VAL A 45 -11.88 11.38 2.50
CA VAL A 45 -12.23 11.90 1.17
C VAL A 45 -13.44 11.16 0.59
N ASN A 46 -13.55 9.84 0.79
CA ASN A 46 -14.72 9.06 0.40
C ASN A 46 -15.97 9.46 1.18
N GLU A 47 -15.87 9.55 2.50
CA GLU A 47 -16.99 9.96 3.37
C GLU A 47 -17.55 11.32 2.94
N ALA A 48 -16.66 12.30 2.73
CA ALA A 48 -17.06 13.64 2.31
C ALA A 48 -17.66 13.67 0.89
N PHE A 49 -17.28 12.76 -0.02
CA PHE A 49 -17.96 12.58 -1.30
C PHE A 49 -19.34 11.92 -1.14
N GLU A 50 -19.46 10.90 -0.28
CA GLU A 50 -20.73 10.21 0.00
C GLU A 50 -21.77 11.14 0.64
N GLU A 51 -21.33 12.07 1.48
CA GLU A 51 -22.17 13.12 2.07
C GLU A 51 -22.47 14.28 1.11
N GLY A 52 -21.93 14.25 -0.11
CA GLY A 52 -22.12 15.29 -1.12
C GLY A 52 -21.39 16.61 -0.82
N ARG A 53 -20.39 16.59 0.08
CA ARG A 53 -19.53 17.74 0.38
C ARG A 53 -18.40 17.92 -0.64
N LEU A 54 -18.11 16.89 -1.44
CA LEU A 54 -17.20 16.95 -2.60
C LEU A 54 -17.95 16.68 -3.91
N SER A 55 -17.55 17.38 -4.97
CA SER A 55 -17.90 16.97 -6.33
C SER A 55 -17.12 15.73 -6.77
N GLU A 56 -17.62 15.02 -7.79
CA GLU A 56 -16.95 13.84 -8.34
C GLU A 56 -15.56 14.15 -8.89
N THR A 57 -15.40 15.29 -9.58
CA THR A 57 -14.10 15.71 -10.12
C THR A 57 -13.09 15.94 -9.00
N GLU A 58 -13.47 16.68 -7.95
CA GLU A 58 -12.58 16.94 -6.81
C GLU A 58 -12.25 15.66 -6.03
N PHE A 59 -13.22 14.76 -5.89
CA PHE A 59 -13.01 13.46 -5.28
C PHE A 59 -11.95 12.66 -6.05
N ARG A 60 -12.11 12.53 -7.38
CA ARG A 60 -11.17 11.79 -8.24
C ARG A 60 -9.76 12.38 -8.23
N GLU A 61 -9.63 13.71 -8.23
CA GLU A 61 -8.33 14.38 -8.15
C GLU A 61 -7.62 14.06 -6.83
N ARG A 62 -8.34 14.20 -5.70
CA ARG A 62 -7.79 13.93 -4.36
C ARG A 62 -7.49 12.44 -4.17
N GLU A 63 -8.35 11.55 -4.65
CA GLU A 63 -8.15 10.11 -4.61
C GLU A 63 -6.92 9.70 -5.42
N ALA A 64 -6.76 10.22 -6.64
CA ALA A 64 -5.61 9.91 -7.48
C ALA A 64 -4.27 10.31 -6.84
N GLU A 65 -4.24 11.47 -6.18
CA GLU A 65 -3.07 11.96 -5.45
C GLU A 65 -2.71 11.03 -4.28
N LEU A 66 -3.69 10.69 -3.43
CA LEU A 66 -3.48 9.81 -2.28
C LEU A 66 -3.05 8.40 -2.71
N LEU A 67 -3.65 7.86 -3.77
CA LEU A 67 -3.24 6.57 -4.34
C LEU A 67 -1.82 6.61 -4.94
N ALA A 68 -1.38 7.75 -5.49
CA ALA A 68 -0.01 7.92 -5.96
C ALA A 68 0.99 7.90 -4.80
N ARG A 69 0.70 8.59 -3.70
CA ARG A 69 1.53 8.57 -2.48
C ARG A 69 1.62 7.16 -1.90
N LEU A 70 0.51 6.42 -1.84
CA LEU A 70 0.49 5.01 -1.42
C LEU A 70 1.41 4.12 -2.27
N ARG A 71 1.43 4.32 -3.59
CA ARG A 71 2.35 3.59 -4.48
C ARG A 71 3.81 3.91 -4.15
N GLU A 72 4.14 5.18 -3.94
CA GLU A 72 5.50 5.60 -3.62
C GLU A 72 6.00 5.00 -2.28
N ILE A 73 5.14 4.98 -1.26
CA ILE A 73 5.44 4.34 0.04
C ILE A 73 5.71 2.84 -0.16
N LYS A 74 4.84 2.16 -0.91
CA LYS A 74 5.00 0.72 -1.20
C LYS A 74 6.27 0.40 -1.97
N GLU A 75 6.63 1.20 -2.97
CA GLU A 75 7.87 1.02 -3.73
C GLU A 75 9.10 1.25 -2.85
N ARG A 76 9.12 2.31 -2.04
CA ARG A 76 10.22 2.55 -1.09
C ARG A 76 10.41 1.38 -0.13
N ARG A 77 9.32 0.80 0.37
CA ARG A 77 9.37 -0.39 1.24
C ARG A 77 9.97 -1.59 0.52
N ARG A 78 9.57 -1.84 -0.73
CA ARG A 78 10.14 -2.93 -1.54
C ARG A 78 11.63 -2.74 -1.77
N THR A 79 12.05 -1.53 -2.13
CA THR A 79 13.47 -1.22 -2.33
C THR A 79 14.27 -1.41 -1.05
N ARG A 80 13.75 -0.94 0.09
CA ARG A 80 14.40 -1.10 1.39
C ARG A 80 14.55 -2.58 1.78
N ALA A 81 13.47 -3.37 1.65
CA ALA A 81 13.53 -4.81 1.94
C ALA A 81 14.51 -5.56 1.03
N ALA A 82 14.59 -5.18 -0.25
CA ALA A 82 15.58 -5.72 -1.19
C ALA A 82 17.02 -5.32 -0.83
N GLN A 83 17.24 -4.11 -0.32
CA GLN A 83 18.55 -3.66 0.15
C GLN A 83 18.99 -4.37 1.44
N GLU A 84 18.08 -4.55 2.39
CA GLU A 84 18.34 -5.25 3.65
C GLU A 84 18.71 -6.72 3.40
N SER A 85 17.98 -7.40 2.51
CA SER A 85 18.30 -8.78 2.10
C SER A 85 19.62 -8.89 1.33
N ALA A 86 19.94 -7.94 0.45
CA ALA A 86 21.22 -7.91 -0.25
C ALA A 86 22.40 -7.66 0.71
N GLY A 87 22.23 -6.77 1.70
CA GLY A 87 23.23 -6.51 2.73
C GLY A 87 23.52 -7.72 3.61
N ALA A 88 22.48 -8.44 4.02
CA ALA A 88 22.61 -9.68 4.79
C ALA A 88 23.41 -10.76 4.03
N ALA A 89 23.15 -10.93 2.73
CA ALA A 89 23.87 -11.90 1.88
C ALA A 89 25.35 -11.51 1.66
N VAL A 90 25.69 -10.22 1.69
CA VAL A 90 27.08 -9.74 1.58
C VAL A 90 27.85 -9.94 2.89
N ASP A 91 27.22 -9.68 4.04
CA ASP A 91 27.82 -9.97 5.36
C ASP A 91 28.15 -11.44 5.53
N GLU A 92 27.24 -12.32 5.10
CA GLU A 92 27.43 -13.77 5.14
C GLU A 92 28.63 -14.22 4.29
N ARG A 93 28.78 -13.73 3.06
CA ARG A 93 29.94 -14.05 2.22
C ARG A 93 31.25 -13.50 2.78
N ARG A 94 31.23 -12.33 3.43
CA ARG A 94 32.43 -11.73 4.02
C ARG A 94 32.90 -12.50 5.25
N ARG A 95 31.99 -13.11 6.01
CA ARG A 95 32.30 -13.92 7.18
C ARG A 95 33.03 -15.22 6.83
N VAL A 96 32.74 -15.81 5.67
CA VAL A 96 33.34 -17.09 5.22
C VAL A 96 34.81 -16.97 4.79
N VAL A 97 35.32 -15.75 4.57
CA VAL A 97 36.70 -15.52 4.07
C VAL A 97 37.74 -15.44 5.20
N ILE A 98 37.34 -15.45 6.48
CA ILE A 98 38.26 -15.40 7.63
C ILE A 98 38.21 -16.73 8.39
N ASP A 99 38.52 -17.82 7.69
CA ASP A 99 39.11 -19.01 8.31
C ASP A 99 40.32 -19.36 7.44
N ILE A 100 41.40 -18.60 7.58
CA ILE A 100 42.71 -19.07 7.14
C ILE A 100 43.11 -20.09 8.20
N PRO A 101 43.28 -21.39 7.88
CA PRO A 101 43.88 -22.31 8.81
C PRO A 101 45.34 -21.88 9.03
N GLU A 102 45.57 -21.08 10.06
CA GLU A 102 46.89 -20.98 10.69
C GLU A 102 47.13 -22.31 11.41
N GLU A 103 47.74 -23.25 10.70
CA GLU A 103 48.51 -24.34 11.31
C GLU A 103 49.58 -24.75 10.27
N LEU A 104 50.59 -23.89 10.21
CA LEU A 104 51.97 -24.28 9.91
C LEU A 104 52.47 -25.12 11.10
N GLU A 105 52.70 -26.42 10.90
CA GLU A 105 53.87 -27.22 11.34
C GLU A 105 53.64 -28.73 11.09
#